data_AF-A0A1C3WZQ0-F1
#
_entry.id   AF-A0A1C3WZQ0-F1
#
_cell.length_a   1.000
_cell.length_b   1.000
_cell.length_c   1.000
_cell.angle_alpha   90.00
_cell.angle_beta   90.00
_cell.angle_gamma   90.00
#
_symmetry.space_group_name_H-M   'P 1'
#
loop_
_entity.id
_entity.type
_entity.pdbx_description
1 polymer ?
#
loop_
_entity_poly.entity_id
_entity_poly.type
_entity_poly.pdbx_seq_one_letter_code
_entity_poly.pdbx_strand_id
1 'polypeptide(L)'
;MRRSFISTADVVDILSIQRVLSRVGSYADQKRWEDHRQLFSDEVVIDFGGVKPSQIISSDNPMKWNKESYKGVKTQHTFTNQDVEIMGDTATATSICATYAAASRA
;
A
#
# COMPACT_ATOMS: atom_id res chain seq x y z
N MET A 1 -9.08 12.07 -29.27
CA MET A 1 -8.11 11.18 -28.60
C MET A 1 -7.01 12.03 -27.99
N ARG A 2 -7.03 12.31 -26.68
CA ARG A 2 -5.93 13.03 -26.02
C ARG A 2 -4.75 12.07 -25.91
N ARG A 3 -3.72 12.27 -26.72
CA ARG A 3 -2.37 11.82 -26.35
C ARG A 3 -1.92 12.75 -25.22
N SER A 4 -2.11 12.33 -23.98
CA SER A 4 -1.33 12.90 -22.89
C SER A 4 0.11 12.46 -23.14
N PHE A 5 0.99 13.41 -23.45
CA PHE A 5 2.42 13.12 -23.48
C PHE A 5 2.87 13.01 -22.03
N ILE A 6 3.10 11.77 -21.57
CA ILE A 6 3.71 11.50 -20.28
C ILE A 6 5.11 12.14 -20.28
N SER A 7 5.36 13.05 -19.35
CA SER A 7 6.66 13.68 -19.18
C SER A 7 7.66 12.72 -18.53
N THR A 8 8.96 13.00 -18.63
CA THR A 8 9.96 12.21 -17.88
C THR A 8 9.74 12.30 -16.36
N ALA A 9 9.28 13.46 -15.86
CA ALA A 9 8.93 13.61 -14.45
C ALA A 9 7.76 12.69 -14.08
N ASP A 10 6.72 12.64 -14.93
CA ASP A 10 5.56 11.76 -14.72
C ASP A 10 5.98 10.29 -14.68
N VAL A 11 6.91 9.85 -15.55
CA VAL A 11 7.46 8.48 -15.52
C VAL A 11 8.17 8.20 -14.18
N VAL A 12 8.96 9.15 -13.67
CA VAL A 12 9.66 9.00 -12.39
C VAL A 12 8.68 8.90 -11.23
N ASP A 13 7.61 9.71 -11.24
CA ASP A 13 6.57 9.68 -10.20
C ASP A 13 5.80 8.36 -10.24
N ILE A 14 5.40 7.90 -11.43
CA ILE A 14 4.73 6.61 -11.62
C ILE A 14 5.58 5.47 -11.06
N LEU A 15 6.87 5.39 -11.43
CA LEU A 15 7.77 4.36 -10.92
C LEU A 15 7.98 4.46 -9.40
N SER A 16 8.02 5.67 -8.85
CA SER A 16 8.17 5.90 -7.42
C SER A 16 6.94 5.43 -6.64
N ILE A 17 5.74 5.71 -7.15
CA ILE A 17 4.47 5.26 -6.56
C ILE A 17 4.33 3.74 -6.65
N GLN A 18 4.63 3.14 -7.81
CA GLN A 18 4.64 1.68 -7.97
C GLN A 18 5.62 1.00 -6.99
N ARG A 19 6.77 1.63 -6.73
CA ARG A 19 7.72 1.17 -5.72
C ARG A 19 7.17 1.27 -4.30
N VAL A 20 6.42 2.33 -3.97
CA VAL A 20 5.72 2.43 -2.67
C VAL A 20 4.73 1.26 -2.51
N LEU A 21 3.86 1.02 -3.50
CA LEU A 21 2.89 -0.07 -3.47
C LEU A 21 3.55 -1.44 -3.27
N SER A 22 4.62 -1.72 -4.02
CA SER A 22 5.38 -2.97 -3.88
C SER A 22 5.99 -3.11 -2.48
N ARG A 23 6.51 -2.01 -1.90
CA ARG A 23 7.12 -2.00 -0.57
C ARG A 23 6.10 -2.20 0.55
N VAL A 24 4.88 -1.68 0.42
CA VAL A 24 3.81 -1.92 1.41
C VAL A 24 3.63 -3.42 1.64
N GLY A 25 3.41 -4.20 0.57
CA GLY A 25 3.32 -5.66 0.70
C GLY A 25 4.60 -6.31 1.20
N SER A 26 5.73 -5.97 0.57
CA SER A 26 7.01 -6.62 0.86
C SER A 26 7.49 -6.41 2.29
N TYR A 27 7.32 -5.21 2.85
CA TYR A 27 7.70 -4.92 4.23
C TYR A 27 6.75 -5.59 5.22
N ALA A 28 5.45 -5.71 4.89
CA ALA A 28 4.52 -6.48 5.71
C ALA A 28 4.92 -7.96 5.77
N ASP A 29 5.25 -8.57 4.63
CA ASP A 29 5.69 -9.97 4.54
C ASP A 29 6.99 -10.23 5.31
N GLN A 30 7.92 -9.28 5.28
CA GLN A 30 9.20 -9.34 6.00
C GLN A 30 9.11 -8.90 7.46
N LYS A 31 7.94 -8.45 7.92
CA LYS A 31 7.73 -7.91 9.27
C LYS A 31 8.61 -6.70 9.60
N ARG A 32 8.96 -5.90 8.59
CA ARG A 32 9.76 -4.66 8.70
C ARG A 32 8.88 -3.47 9.08
N TRP A 33 8.35 -3.49 10.30
CA TRP A 33 7.28 -2.56 10.73
C TRP A 33 7.69 -1.10 10.73
N GLU A 34 8.90 -0.77 11.18
CA GLU A 34 9.41 0.60 11.16
C GLU A 34 9.51 1.14 9.72
N ASP A 35 10.04 0.34 8.79
CA ASP A 35 10.12 0.73 7.37
C ASP A 35 8.74 0.81 6.73
N HIS A 36 7.81 -0.06 7.14
CA HIS A 36 6.43 -0.07 6.67
C HIS A 36 5.69 1.20 7.10
N ARG A 37 5.88 1.66 8.34
CA ARG A 37 5.28 2.91 8.86
C ARG A 37 5.68 4.13 8.04
N GLN A 38 6.92 4.20 7.56
CA GLN A 38 7.44 5.33 6.78
C GLN A 38 6.76 5.48 5.41
N LEU A 39 6.02 4.48 4.94
CA LEU A 39 5.28 4.54 3.67
C LEU A 39 3.93 5.25 3.78
N PHE A 40 3.45 5.52 5.00
CA PHE A 40 2.16 6.16 5.25
C PHE A 40 2.35 7.60 5.74
N SER A 41 1.45 8.47 5.32
CA SER A 41 1.22 9.78 5.93
C SER A 41 0.80 9.64 7.40
N ASP A 42 0.85 10.73 8.16
CA ASP A 42 0.44 10.71 9.57
C ASP A 42 -1.05 10.38 9.73
N GLU A 43 -1.86 10.77 8.75
CA GLU A 43 -3.28 10.44 8.65
C GLU A 43 -3.53 9.49 7.49
N VAL A 44 -4.36 8.46 7.73
CA VAL A 44 -4.77 7.47 6.75
C VAL A 44 -6.27 7.36 6.76
N VAL A 45 -6.88 7.38 5.57
CA VAL A 45 -8.30 7.11 5.40
C VAL A 45 -8.49 5.62 5.16
N ILE A 46 -9.27 4.95 6.02
CA ILE A 46 -9.75 3.60 5.77
C ILE A 46 -11.18 3.69 5.24
N ASP A 47 -11.35 3.28 3.99
CA ASP A 47 -12.64 3.23 3.29
C ASP A 47 -12.83 1.87 2.58
N PHE A 48 -12.71 0.78 3.35
CA PHE A 48 -12.95 -0.57 2.84
C PHE A 48 -13.47 -1.51 3.94
N GLY A 49 -13.99 -2.67 3.53
CA GLY A 49 -14.17 -3.82 4.44
C GLY A 49 -15.22 -3.65 5.55
N GLY A 50 -16.38 -3.07 5.25
CA GLY A 50 -17.48 -2.92 6.23
C GLY A 50 -17.28 -1.78 7.24
N VAL A 51 -16.14 -1.09 7.22
CA VAL A 51 -15.92 0.15 7.97
C VAL A 51 -16.73 1.26 7.30
N LYS A 52 -17.94 1.50 7.82
CA LYS A 52 -18.81 2.62 7.40
C LYS A 52 -19.26 3.40 8.65
N PRO A 53 -19.14 4.74 8.66
CA PRO A 53 -18.55 5.59 7.61
C PRO A 53 -17.02 5.42 7.51
N SER A 54 -16.42 5.95 6.43
CA SER A 54 -14.96 6.05 6.29
C SER A 54 -14.35 6.70 7.53
N GLN A 55 -13.18 6.20 7.97
CA GLN A 55 -12.52 6.72 9.17
C GLN A 55 -11.15 7.27 8.82
N ILE A 56 -10.83 8.44 9.38
CA ILE A 56 -9.47 8.98 9.38
C ILE A 56 -8.81 8.48 10.67
N ILE A 57 -7.69 7.79 10.53
CA ILE A 57 -6.93 7.26 11.67
C ILE A 57 -5.46 7.65 11.55
N SER A 58 -4.78 7.67 12.69
CA SER A 58 -3.32 7.73 12.70
C SER A 58 -2.74 6.47 12.03
N SER A 59 -1.68 6.64 11.24
CA SER A 59 -0.95 5.54 10.61
C SER A 59 -0.29 4.57 11.60
N ASP A 60 -0.18 4.91 12.88
CA ASP A 60 0.25 3.98 13.92
C ASP A 60 -0.77 2.86 14.17
N ASN A 61 -2.06 3.12 13.91
CA ASN A 61 -3.13 2.15 14.13
C ASN A 61 -3.05 0.95 13.16
N PRO A 62 -2.92 1.14 11.83
CA PRO A 62 -2.65 0.04 10.90
C PRO A 62 -1.40 -0.76 11.25
N MET A 63 -0.34 -0.12 11.77
CA MET A 63 0.89 -0.83 12.13
C MET A 63 0.68 -1.77 13.32
N LYS A 64 0.00 -1.28 14.37
CA LYS A 64 -0.37 -2.11 15.52
C LYS A 64 -1.24 -3.30 15.08
N TRP A 65 -2.21 -3.05 14.21
CA TRP A 65 -3.06 -4.10 13.66
C TRP A 65 -2.23 -5.14 12.88
N ASN A 66 -1.45 -4.71 11.89
CA ASN A 66 -0.63 -5.61 11.06
C ASN A 66 0.31 -6.47 11.91
N LYS A 67 0.98 -5.87 12.89
CA LYS A 67 1.92 -6.58 13.77
C LYS A 67 1.25 -7.70 14.56
N GLU A 68 0.05 -7.46 15.10
CA GLU A 68 -0.70 -8.48 15.83
C GLU A 68 -1.28 -9.53 14.89
N SER A 69 -1.89 -9.12 13.77
CA SER A 69 -2.49 -10.05 12.79
C SER A 69 -1.47 -10.98 12.13
N TYR A 70 -0.23 -10.53 11.91
CA TYR A 70 0.80 -11.30 11.21
C TYR A 70 1.82 -11.97 12.14
N LYS A 71 1.65 -11.89 13.46
CA LYS A 71 2.62 -12.40 14.45
C LYS A 71 3.02 -13.86 14.20
N GLY A 72 2.05 -14.74 13.95
CA GLY A 72 2.24 -16.18 13.73
C GLY A 72 1.90 -16.66 12.30
N VAL A 73 1.90 -15.75 11.33
CA VAL A 73 1.49 -16.05 9.96
C VAL A 73 2.65 -15.69 9.02
N LYS A 74 2.86 -16.52 8.01
CA LYS A 74 3.65 -16.15 6.83
C LYS A 74 2.69 -15.59 5.81
N THR A 75 2.96 -14.38 5.33
CA THR A 75 2.15 -13.73 4.32
C THR A 75 2.92 -13.58 3.01
N GLN A 76 2.18 -13.44 1.93
CA GLN A 76 2.70 -12.98 0.64
C GLN A 76 1.67 -12.03 0.04
N HIS A 77 2.05 -10.76 -0.09
CA HIS A 77 1.24 -9.73 -0.75
C HIS A 77 1.77 -9.49 -2.16
N THR A 78 0.95 -9.77 -3.16
CA THR A 78 1.29 -9.55 -4.58
C THR A 78 0.42 -8.44 -5.14
N PHE A 79 1.07 -7.34 -5.54
CA PHE A 79 0.43 -6.20 -6.19
C PHE A 79 0.68 -6.27 -7.70
N THR A 80 -0.38 -6.35 -8.49
CA THR A 80 -0.31 -6.39 -9.96
C THR A 80 -1.25 -5.35 -10.57
N ASN A 81 -1.17 -5.21 -11.91
CA ASN A 81 -2.07 -4.37 -12.69
C ASN A 81 -2.13 -2.93 -12.13
N GLN A 82 -0.96 -2.37 -11.83
CA GLN A 82 -0.83 -1.04 -11.25
C GLN A 82 -1.08 0.01 -12.32
N ASP A 83 -2.12 0.80 -12.11
CA ASP A 83 -2.44 1.99 -12.90
C ASP A 83 -2.28 3.22 -12.02
N VAL A 84 -1.60 4.25 -12.53
CA VAL A 84 -1.25 5.45 -11.78
C VAL A 84 -1.63 6.68 -12.58
N GLU A 85 -2.52 7.48 -12.00
CA GLU A 85 -2.98 8.75 -12.56
C GLU A 85 -2.38 9.90 -11.74
N ILE A 86 -1.52 10.70 -12.37
CA ILE A 86 -0.91 11.89 -11.76
C ILE A 86 -1.81 13.11 -11.98
N MET A 87 -2.07 13.86 -10.92
CA MET A 87 -2.90 15.06 -10.86
C MET A 87 -2.15 16.18 -10.12
N GLY A 88 -1.20 16.81 -10.82
CA GLY A 88 -0.36 17.86 -10.22
C GLY A 88 0.56 17.29 -9.15
N ASP A 89 0.36 17.68 -7.90
CA ASP A 89 1.11 17.23 -6.72
C ASP A 89 0.48 16.01 -6.03
N THR A 90 -0.63 15.49 -6.57
CA THR A 90 -1.31 14.30 -6.06
C THR A 90 -1.36 13.19 -7.11
N ALA A 91 -1.54 11.96 -6.66
CA ALA A 91 -1.70 10.83 -7.56
C ALA A 91 -2.69 9.81 -6.99
N THR A 92 -3.45 9.18 -7.89
CA THR A 92 -4.28 8.02 -7.56
C THR A 92 -3.64 6.79 -8.16
N ALA A 93 -3.47 5.74 -7.36
CA ALA A 93 -2.95 4.46 -7.84
C ALA A 93 -3.96 3.34 -7.56
N THR A 94 -4.28 2.57 -8.59
CA THR A 94 -5.14 1.39 -8.51
C THR A 94 -4.31 0.15 -8.74
N SER A 95 -4.51 -0.90 -7.93
CA SER A 95 -3.80 -2.17 -8.08
C SER A 95 -4.70 -3.33 -7.67
N ILE A 96 -4.48 -4.48 -8.29
CA ILE A 96 -5.02 -5.75 -7.82
C ILE A 96 -4.05 -6.30 -6.76
N CYS A 97 -4.56 -6.53 -5.55
CA CYS A 97 -3.79 -7.16 -4.48
C CYS A 97 -4.28 -8.60 -4.27
N ALA A 98 -3.37 -9.56 -4.38
CA ALA A 98 -3.59 -10.93 -3.95
C ALA A 98 -2.77 -11.19 -2.68
N THR A 99 -3.47 -11.57 -1.60
CA THR A 99 -2.84 -11.91 -0.33
C THR A 99 -2.95 -13.39 -0.06
N TYR A 100 -1.81 -14.03 0.19
CA TYR A 100 -1.74 -15.39 0.72
C TYR A 100 -1.28 -15.34 2.17
N ALA A 101 -1.92 -16.15 3.01
CA ALA A 101 -1.59 -16.27 4.42
C ALA A 101 -1.53 -17.75 4.78
N ALA A 102 -0.39 -18.18 5.32
CA ALA A 102 -0.19 -19.53 5.82
C ALA A 102 0.18 -19.47 7.30
N ALA A 103 -0.58 -20.19 8.13
CA ALA A 103 -0.21 -20.36 9.53
C ALA A 103 1.16 -21.03 9.60
N SER A 104 2.10 -20.46 10.36
CA SER A 104 3.35 -21.17 10.64
C SER A 104 3.01 -22.32 11.60
N ARG A 105 3.24 -23.57 11.17
CA ARG A 105 3.25 -24.69 12.11
C ARG A 105 4.38 -24.43 13.11
N ALA A 106 4.02 -24.41 14.39
CA ALA A 106 4.98 -24.40 15.49
C ALA A 106 5.82 -25.68 15.48
#